data_AF-A0A951BJG1-F1
#
_entry.id   AF-A0A951BJG1-F1
#
_cell.length_a   1.000
_cell.length_b   1.000
_cell.length_c   1.000
_cell.angle_alpha   90.00
_cell.angle_beta   90.00
_cell.angle_gamma   90.00
#
_symmetry.space_group_name_H-M   'P 1'
#
loop_
_entity.id
_entity.type
_entity.pdbx_description
1 polymer ?
#
loop_
_entity_poly.entity_id
_entity_poly.type
_entity_poly.pdbx_seq_one_letter_code
_entity_poly.pdbx_strand_id
1 'polypeptide(L)'
;MVLICAALAALGGCAANLDADQARLCRTILPVLHPAGAFIRVLRQLPATDGLGLRVDYTAQEPGRPTRNHFAECRFGGGPQSPDRRALVSLTTERGPFGEAGLLFLKRFWLETSEAGVSDPSPVPGAENVGEVSREVAYGLQQAVNALPLAAIYGLLAAAYSLVYGLVGRINLAFGEFAAAGGYGAFFGMVLVAGLSPAASIALAALLATFTATLHG
;
A
#
# COMPACT_ATOMS: atom_id res chain seq x y z
N MET A 1 -18.73 -19.48 0.06
CA MET A 1 -17.68 -20.49 -0.16
C MET A 1 -17.04 -20.41 -1.55
N VAL A 2 -17.80 -20.33 -2.65
CA VAL A 2 -17.25 -20.30 -4.03
C VAL A 2 -16.30 -19.10 -4.28
N LEU A 3 -16.62 -17.91 -3.77
CA LEU A 3 -15.77 -16.71 -3.86
C LEU A 3 -14.45 -16.84 -3.10
N ILE A 4 -14.43 -17.60 -1.99
CA ILE A 4 -13.23 -17.80 -1.16
C ILE A 4 -12.29 -18.81 -1.85
N CYS A 5 -12.84 -19.87 -2.46
CA CYS A 5 -12.05 -20.82 -3.23
C CYS A 5 -11.46 -20.21 -4.51
N ALA A 6 -12.18 -19.30 -5.18
CA ALA A 6 -11.66 -18.56 -6.33
C ALA A 6 -10.54 -17.58 -5.92
N ALA A 7 -10.67 -16.92 -4.76
CA ALA A 7 -9.62 -16.07 -4.21
C ALA A 7 -8.36 -16.88 -3.82
N LEU A 8 -8.53 -18.07 -3.22
CA LEU A 8 -7.43 -18.97 -2.86
C LEU A 8 -6.70 -19.56 -4.07
N ALA A 9 -7.40 -19.83 -5.17
CA ALA A 9 -6.79 -20.28 -6.42
C ALA A 9 -5.96 -19.19 -7.12
N ALA A 10 -6.27 -17.91 -6.89
CA ALA A 10 -5.51 -16.78 -7.42
C ALA A 10 -4.19 -16.50 -6.68
N LEU A 11 -3.93 -17.14 -5.53
CA LEU A 11 -2.65 -17.04 -4.80
C LEU A 11 -1.55 -17.97 -5.36
N GLY A 12 -1.87 -18.84 -6.32
CA GLY A 12 -0.92 -19.73 -6.99
C GLY A 12 -0.08 -19.05 -8.08
N GLY A 13 0.51 -17.90 -7.78
CA GLY A 13 1.44 -17.22 -8.69
C GLY A 13 2.83 -17.84 -8.58
N CYS A 14 3.10 -18.92 -9.33
CA CYS A 14 4.47 -19.40 -9.53
C CYS A 14 5.25 -18.37 -10.35
N ALA A 15 5.86 -17.39 -9.67
CA ALA A 15 6.84 -16.52 -10.29
C ALA A 15 8.03 -17.38 -10.75
N ALA A 16 8.49 -17.15 -11.98
CA ALA A 16 9.74 -17.72 -12.49
C ALA A 16 10.85 -17.56 -11.44
N ASN A 17 11.83 -18.49 -11.39
CA ASN A 17 13.00 -18.52 -10.49
C ASN A 17 13.84 -17.23 -10.56
N LEU A 18 13.28 -16.13 -10.09
CA LEU A 18 13.81 -14.79 -10.09
C LEU A 18 13.83 -14.35 -8.64
N ASP A 19 15.04 -14.10 -8.13
CA ASP A 19 15.20 -13.58 -6.78
C ASP A 19 14.62 -12.16 -6.70
N ALA A 20 13.64 -11.96 -5.81
CA ALA A 20 12.94 -10.70 -5.68
C ALA A 20 13.84 -9.55 -5.19
N ASP A 21 14.87 -9.85 -4.40
CA ASP A 21 15.85 -8.86 -3.93
C ASP A 21 16.75 -8.42 -5.08
N GLN A 22 17.26 -9.37 -5.88
CA GLN A 22 18.09 -9.09 -7.06
C GLN A 22 17.32 -8.29 -8.13
N ALA A 23 16.05 -8.65 -8.34
CA ALA A 23 15.11 -7.93 -9.20
C ALA A 23 14.90 -6.49 -8.76
N ARG A 24 14.62 -6.27 -7.47
CA ARG A 24 14.49 -4.92 -6.92
C ARG A 24 15.78 -4.12 -7.11
N LEU A 25 16.92 -4.69 -6.74
CA LEU A 25 18.20 -3.98 -6.77
C LEU A 25 18.61 -3.59 -8.19
N CYS A 26 18.38 -4.45 -9.18
CA CYS A 26 18.66 -4.12 -10.59
C CYS A 26 17.72 -3.03 -11.14
N ARG A 27 16.43 -3.05 -10.77
CA ARG A 27 15.44 -2.03 -11.22
C ARG A 27 15.70 -0.65 -10.63
N THR A 28 16.15 -0.60 -9.38
CA THR A 28 16.57 0.62 -8.69
C THR A 28 17.74 1.33 -9.38
N ILE A 29 18.56 0.64 -10.18
CA ILE A 29 19.68 1.24 -10.91
C ILE A 29 19.21 2.00 -12.16
N LEU A 30 18.09 1.60 -12.78
CA LEU A 30 17.63 2.12 -14.07
C LEU A 30 17.50 3.65 -14.11
N PRO A 31 16.94 4.34 -13.10
CA PRO A 31 16.82 5.80 -13.11
C PRO A 31 18.16 6.54 -13.24
N VAL A 32 19.25 5.98 -12.73
CA VAL A 32 20.60 6.61 -12.79
C VAL A 32 21.19 6.55 -14.20
N LEU A 33 20.73 5.61 -15.03
CA LEU A 33 21.24 5.43 -16.39
C LEU A 33 20.76 6.52 -17.34
N HIS A 34 19.74 7.28 -16.94
CA HIS A 34 19.05 8.29 -17.75
C HIS A 34 19.07 9.66 -17.07
N PRO A 35 18.87 10.75 -17.85
CA PRO A 35 18.73 12.08 -17.27
C PRO A 35 17.53 12.17 -16.31
N ALA A 36 17.62 13.10 -15.36
CA ALA A 36 16.54 13.36 -14.41
C ALA A 36 15.21 13.66 -15.14
N GLY A 37 14.12 13.06 -14.67
CA GLY A 37 12.79 13.21 -15.26
C GLY A 37 12.47 12.25 -16.41
N ALA A 38 13.33 11.26 -16.70
CA ALA A 38 12.99 10.19 -17.63
C ALA A 38 11.91 9.26 -17.02
N PHE A 39 10.85 8.99 -17.78
CA PHE A 39 9.81 8.03 -17.40
C PHE A 39 10.23 6.62 -17.83
N ILE A 40 10.39 5.71 -16.86
CA ILE A 40 10.86 4.34 -17.09
C ILE A 40 9.71 3.37 -16.89
N ARG A 41 9.47 2.50 -17.87
CA ARG A 41 8.51 1.39 -17.78
C ARG A 41 9.23 0.08 -18.01
N VAL A 42 9.26 -0.77 -16.98
CA VAL A 42 9.82 -2.13 -17.06
C VAL A 42 8.89 -2.99 -17.91
N LEU A 43 9.44 -3.69 -18.91
CA LEU A 43 8.67 -4.56 -19.80
C LEU A 43 8.73 -6.02 -19.37
N ARG A 44 9.94 -6.52 -19.07
CA ARG A 44 10.16 -7.91 -18.67
C ARG A 44 11.45 -8.05 -17.89
N GLN A 45 11.48 -9.06 -17.03
CA GLN A 45 12.64 -9.44 -16.24
C GLN A 45 12.94 -10.92 -16.49
N LEU A 46 14.19 -11.20 -16.87
CA LEU A 46 14.65 -12.52 -17.28
C LEU A 46 15.93 -12.86 -16.51
N PRO A 47 16.16 -14.12 -16.11
CA PRO A 47 17.45 -14.50 -15.58
C PRO A 47 18.53 -14.25 -16.64
N ALA A 48 19.71 -13.80 -16.22
CA ALA A 48 20.85 -13.66 -17.11
C ALA A 48 21.24 -15.03 -17.68
N THR A 49 21.88 -15.05 -18.85
CA THR A 49 22.23 -16.29 -19.56
C THR A 49 23.18 -17.20 -18.79
N ASP A 50 23.94 -16.65 -17.86
CA ASP A 50 24.87 -17.37 -16.98
C ASP A 50 24.22 -17.84 -15.66
N GLY A 51 22.95 -17.49 -15.41
CA GLY A 51 22.22 -17.83 -14.18
C GLY A 51 22.70 -17.10 -12.91
N LEU A 52 23.67 -16.19 -13.02
CA LEU A 52 24.27 -15.44 -11.89
C LEU A 52 23.86 -13.96 -11.90
N GLY A 53 22.78 -13.65 -12.61
CA GLY A 53 22.35 -12.28 -12.81
C GLY A 53 20.91 -12.18 -13.29
N LEU A 54 20.51 -10.94 -13.53
CA LEU A 54 19.20 -10.59 -14.03
C LEU A 54 19.35 -9.61 -15.20
N ARG A 55 18.60 -9.87 -16.27
CA ARG A 55 18.38 -8.94 -17.35
C ARG A 55 17.02 -8.28 -17.19
N VAL A 56 17.00 -6.97 -17.23
CA VAL A 56 15.78 -6.16 -17.22
C VAL A 56 15.68 -5.44 -18.56
N ASP A 57 14.63 -5.73 -19.32
CA ASP A 57 14.28 -4.98 -20.53
C ASP A 57 13.20 -3.96 -20.17
N TYR A 58 13.43 -2.72 -20.56
CA TYR A 58 12.58 -1.58 -20.18
C TYR A 58 12.51 -0.56 -21.31
N THR A 59 11.56 0.35 -21.18
CA THR A 59 11.48 1.55 -22.02
C THR A 59 11.79 2.78 -21.19
N ALA A 60 12.49 3.73 -21.80
CA ALA A 60 12.73 5.05 -21.20
C ALA A 60 12.22 6.13 -22.15
N GLN A 61 11.42 7.05 -21.62
CA GLN A 61 11.00 8.27 -22.29
C GLN A 61 11.70 9.45 -21.63
N GLU A 62 12.73 9.99 -22.30
CA GLU A 62 13.43 11.19 -21.85
C GLU A 62 12.63 12.44 -22.20
N PRO A 63 12.69 13.52 -21.40
CA PRO A 63 12.00 14.77 -21.71
C PRO A 63 12.33 15.28 -23.11
N GLY A 64 11.31 15.38 -23.97
CA GLY A 64 11.46 15.87 -25.35
C GLY A 64 12.04 14.85 -26.34
N ARG A 65 12.21 13.58 -25.97
CA ARG A 65 12.63 12.51 -26.89
C ARG A 65 11.59 11.40 -27.00
N PRO A 66 11.55 10.67 -28.14
CA PRO A 66 10.67 9.52 -28.28
C PRO A 66 11.08 8.40 -27.32
N THR A 67 10.10 7.62 -26.88
CA THR A 67 10.32 6.41 -26.06
C THR A 67 11.23 5.43 -26.80
N ARG A 68 12.28 4.94 -26.13
CA ARG A 68 13.21 3.95 -26.67
C ARG A 68 13.28 2.71 -25.77
N ASN A 69 13.57 1.58 -26.38
CA ASN A 69 13.81 0.33 -25.67
C ASN A 69 15.27 0.28 -25.23
N HIS A 70 15.49 -0.25 -24.03
CA HIS A 70 16.80 -0.41 -23.41
C HIS A 70 16.86 -1.73 -22.65
N PHE A 71 18.07 -2.24 -22.45
CA PHE A 71 18.33 -3.32 -21.50
C PHE A 71 19.41 -2.94 -20.48
N ALA A 72 19.28 -3.51 -19.30
CA ALA A 72 20.32 -3.52 -18.27
C ALA A 72 20.49 -4.94 -17.75
N GLU A 73 21.73 -5.41 -17.68
CA GLU A 73 22.07 -6.73 -17.16
C GLU A 73 22.94 -6.57 -15.92
N CYS A 74 22.41 -7.00 -14.79
CA CYS A 74 23.04 -6.95 -13.48
C CYS A 74 23.55 -8.34 -13.10
N ARG A 75 24.83 -8.47 -12.79
CA ARG A 75 25.42 -9.71 -12.25
C ARG A 75 25.66 -9.57 -10.76
N PHE A 76 25.38 -10.62 -10.00
CA PHE A 76 25.54 -10.63 -8.54
C PHE A 76 26.65 -11.59 -8.11
N GLY A 77 27.20 -11.36 -6.90
CA GLY A 77 28.33 -12.12 -6.34
C GLY A 77 28.00 -13.57 -6.01
N GLY A 78 26.72 -13.94 -5.98
CA GLY A 78 26.30 -15.32 -5.96
C GLY A 78 24.82 -15.51 -6.29
N GLY A 79 24.39 -16.77 -6.27
CA GLY A 79 23.02 -17.15 -6.57
C GLY A 79 22.02 -16.71 -5.49
N PRO A 80 20.72 -16.97 -5.70
CA PRO A 80 19.64 -16.50 -4.82
C PRO A 80 19.76 -16.92 -3.34
N GLN A 81 20.46 -18.02 -3.05
CA GLN A 81 20.67 -18.53 -1.69
C GLN A 81 21.99 -18.12 -1.04
N SER A 82 22.85 -17.35 -1.72
CA SER A 82 24.16 -16.96 -1.17
C SER A 82 24.07 -15.70 -0.29
N PRO A 83 24.98 -15.52 0.68
CA PRO A 83 25.08 -14.27 1.44
C PRO A 83 25.37 -13.05 0.55
N ASP A 84 26.11 -13.27 -0.54
CA ASP A 84 26.49 -12.22 -1.51
C ASP A 84 25.44 -12.01 -2.63
N ARG A 85 24.22 -12.53 -2.48
CA ARG A 85 23.16 -12.42 -3.50
C ARG A 85 22.80 -10.97 -3.84
N ARG A 86 23.05 -10.02 -2.94
CA ARG A 86 22.81 -8.58 -3.13
C ARG A 86 24.05 -7.79 -3.59
N ALA A 87 25.21 -8.44 -3.66
CA ALA A 87 26.45 -7.80 -4.07
C ALA A 87 26.49 -7.69 -5.60
N LEU A 88 26.16 -6.52 -6.16
CA LEU A 88 26.28 -6.26 -7.60
C LEU A 88 27.76 -6.36 -8.01
N VAL A 89 28.13 -7.26 -8.91
CA VAL A 89 29.52 -7.46 -9.38
C VAL A 89 29.77 -6.73 -10.69
N SER A 90 28.83 -6.76 -11.62
CA SER A 90 28.94 -6.05 -12.89
C SER A 90 27.58 -5.57 -13.37
N LEU A 91 27.60 -4.47 -14.12
CA LEU A 91 26.44 -3.90 -14.80
C LEU A 91 26.79 -3.73 -16.28
N THR A 92 26.00 -4.33 -17.16
CA THR A 92 26.16 -4.20 -18.61
C THR A 92 24.94 -3.52 -19.18
N THR A 93 25.16 -2.55 -20.06
CA THR A 93 24.10 -1.80 -20.75
C THR A 93 24.34 -1.81 -22.25
N GLU A 94 23.44 -1.19 -23.01
CA GLU A 94 23.58 -0.92 -24.45
C GLU A 94 24.91 -0.23 -24.82
N ARG A 95 25.45 0.60 -23.91
CA ARG A 95 26.72 1.32 -24.09
C ARG A 95 27.95 0.45 -23.80
N GLY A 96 27.75 -0.81 -23.43
CA GLY A 96 28.79 -1.73 -22.97
C GLY A 96 28.80 -1.92 -21.45
N PRO A 97 29.83 -2.64 -20.94
CA PRO A 97 29.99 -2.86 -19.51
C PRO A 97 30.37 -1.57 -18.79
N PHE A 98 29.83 -1.37 -17.59
CA PHE A 98 30.27 -0.30 -16.70
C PHE A 98 31.73 -0.51 -16.29
N GLY A 99 32.53 0.55 -16.37
CA GLY A 99 33.90 0.54 -15.83
C GLY A 99 33.91 0.40 -14.30
N GLU A 100 35.00 -0.14 -13.75
CA GLU A 100 35.14 -0.41 -12.30
C GLU A 100 34.91 0.84 -11.43
N ALA A 101 35.46 1.98 -11.84
CA ALA A 101 35.27 3.25 -11.13
C ALA A 101 33.79 3.66 -11.08
N GLY A 102 33.09 3.59 -12.22
CA GLY A 102 31.67 3.93 -12.31
C GLY A 102 30.80 3.00 -11.46
N LEU A 103 31.14 1.71 -11.42
CA LEU A 103 30.46 0.74 -10.57
C LEU A 103 30.67 1.03 -9.08
N LEU A 104 31.88 1.45 -8.68
CA LEU A 104 32.18 1.84 -7.31
C LEU A 104 31.36 3.06 -6.87
N PHE A 105 31.30 4.10 -7.70
CA PHE A 105 30.48 5.29 -7.43
C PHE A 105 28.99 4.92 -7.31
N LEU A 106 28.48 4.08 -8.21
CA LEU A 106 27.09 3.62 -8.16
C LEU A 106 26.76 2.90 -6.84
N LYS A 107 27.63 1.99 -6.40
CA LYS A 107 27.45 1.28 -5.12
C LYS A 107 27.42 2.23 -3.94
N ARG A 108 28.42 3.11 -3.85
CA ARG A 108 28.63 3.98 -2.69
C ARG A 108 27.59 5.09 -2.59
N PHE A 109 27.24 5.72 -3.71
CA PHE A 109 26.43 6.95 -3.68
C PHE A 109 24.96 6.72 -4.05
N TRP A 110 24.62 5.61 -4.71
CA TRP A 110 23.23 5.32 -5.07
C TRP A 110 22.66 4.19 -4.21
N LEU A 111 23.26 3.00 -4.28
CA LEU A 111 22.68 1.79 -3.68
C LEU A 111 22.67 1.80 -2.14
N GLU A 112 23.58 2.52 -1.49
CA GLU A 112 23.60 2.69 -0.02
C GLU A 112 22.58 3.74 0.48
N THR A 113 21.92 4.49 -0.42
CA THR A 113 20.98 5.55 -0.05
C THR A 113 19.52 5.08 -0.10
N SER A 114 18.67 5.65 0.77
CA SER A 114 17.23 5.35 0.80
C SER A 114 16.49 5.80 -0.48
N GLU A 115 17.05 6.74 -1.24
CA GLU A 115 16.48 7.28 -2.49
C GLU A 115 16.36 6.20 -3.58
N ALA A 116 17.25 5.21 -3.53
CA ALA A 116 17.29 4.08 -4.46
C ALA A 116 16.01 3.21 -4.34
N GLY A 117 15.51 3.01 -3.12
CA GLY A 117 14.29 2.23 -2.88
C GLY A 117 13.02 2.96 -3.31
N VAL A 118 12.98 4.29 -3.17
CA VAL A 118 11.83 5.13 -3.57
C VAL A 118 11.75 5.24 -5.10
N SER A 119 12.90 5.18 -5.78
CA SER A 119 13.01 5.33 -7.23
C SER A 119 12.82 4.03 -8.01
N ASP A 120 12.39 2.92 -7.38
CA ASP A 120 12.11 1.66 -8.08
C ASP A 120 10.94 1.87 -9.09
N PRO A 121 11.17 1.75 -10.41
CA PRO A 121 10.12 1.94 -11.41
C PRO A 121 9.04 0.84 -11.37
N SER A 122 9.25 -0.26 -10.64
CA SER A 122 8.26 -1.32 -10.48
C SER A 122 8.31 -1.93 -9.07
N PRO A 123 7.80 -1.25 -8.02
CA PRO A 123 7.95 -1.70 -6.63
C PRO A 123 7.27 -3.04 -6.32
N VAL A 124 6.27 -3.43 -7.13
CA VAL A 124 5.44 -4.62 -6.95
C VAL A 124 5.68 -5.59 -8.12
N PRO A 125 6.28 -6.76 -7.88
CA PRO A 125 6.44 -7.80 -8.90
C PRO A 125 5.07 -8.21 -9.49
N GLY A 126 4.96 -8.29 -10.81
CA GLY A 126 3.71 -8.67 -11.50
C GLY A 126 2.68 -7.54 -11.68
N ALA A 127 2.97 -6.31 -11.21
CA ALA A 127 2.14 -5.14 -11.50
C ALA A 127 2.09 -4.77 -13.00
N GLU A 128 3.01 -5.32 -13.80
CA GLU A 128 3.05 -5.17 -15.27
C GLU A 128 1.76 -5.64 -15.97
N ASN A 129 1.01 -6.56 -15.36
CA ASN A 129 -0.25 -7.09 -15.89
C ASN A 129 -1.48 -6.55 -15.16
N VAL A 130 -1.32 -5.69 -14.17
CA VAL A 130 -2.43 -5.09 -13.43
C VAL A 130 -2.80 -3.79 -14.11
N GLY A 131 -4.02 -3.72 -14.65
CA GLY A 131 -4.53 -2.49 -15.26
C GLY A 131 -4.41 -1.34 -14.27
N GLU A 132 -3.84 -0.21 -14.71
CA GLU A 132 -3.77 1.01 -13.91
C GLU A 132 -5.20 1.49 -13.61
N VAL A 133 -5.64 1.29 -12.38
CA VAL A 133 -6.93 1.80 -11.89
C VAL A 133 -6.78 3.29 -11.60
N SER A 134 -7.79 4.08 -11.95
CA SER A 134 -7.75 5.51 -11.64
C SER A 134 -7.60 5.73 -10.13
N ARG A 135 -6.84 6.76 -9.76
CA ARG A 135 -6.54 7.06 -8.35
C ARG A 135 -7.81 7.21 -7.50
N GLU A 136 -8.85 7.76 -8.10
CA GLU A 136 -10.16 7.97 -7.48
C GLU A 136 -10.84 6.64 -7.18
N VAL A 137 -10.83 5.68 -8.11
CA VAL A 137 -11.43 4.36 -7.91
C VAL A 137 -10.62 3.55 -6.90
N ALA A 138 -9.29 3.61 -6.94
CA ALA A 138 -8.43 2.96 -5.95
C ALA A 138 -8.71 3.50 -4.54
N TYR A 139 -8.83 4.82 -4.40
CA TYR A 139 -9.18 5.47 -3.14
C TYR A 139 -10.59 5.12 -2.68
N GLY A 140 -11.57 5.14 -3.59
CA GLY A 140 -12.96 4.77 -3.29
C GLY A 140 -13.09 3.33 -2.82
N LEU A 141 -12.39 2.40 -3.47
CA LEU A 141 -12.35 1.00 -3.05
C LEU A 141 -11.69 0.85 -1.68
N GLN A 142 -10.58 1.54 -1.43
CA GLN A 142 -9.93 1.54 -0.13
C GLN A 142 -10.88 2.03 0.96
N GLN A 143 -11.62 3.12 0.70
CA GLN A 143 -12.58 3.67 1.64
C GLN A 143 -13.75 2.70 1.88
N ALA A 144 -14.24 2.02 0.85
CA ALA A 144 -15.27 1.00 0.98
C ALA A 144 -14.80 -0.19 1.84
N VAL A 145 -13.59 -0.69 1.59
CA VAL A 145 -12.99 -1.79 2.38
C VAL A 145 -12.77 -1.36 3.83
N ASN A 146 -12.33 -0.12 4.07
CA ASN A 146 -12.15 0.42 5.42
C ASN A 146 -13.49 0.59 6.15
N ALA A 147 -14.60 0.83 5.43
CA ALA A 147 -15.93 0.98 6.00
C ALA A 147 -16.61 -0.35 6.33
N LEU A 148 -16.19 -1.47 5.74
CA LEU A 148 -16.80 -2.80 5.91
C LEU A 148 -16.95 -3.23 7.39
N PRO A 149 -15.93 -3.12 8.25
CA PRO A 149 -16.04 -3.55 9.64
C PRO A 149 -17.13 -2.78 10.42
N LEU A 150 -17.19 -1.46 10.23
CA LEU A 150 -18.20 -0.61 10.86
C LEU A 150 -19.61 -0.93 10.31
N ALA A 151 -19.72 -1.11 8.99
CA ALA A 151 -20.97 -1.48 8.35
C ALA A 151 -21.47 -2.87 8.81
N ALA A 152 -20.57 -3.82 9.07
CA ALA A 152 -20.92 -5.14 9.57
C ALA A 152 -21.51 -5.08 11.00
N ILE A 153 -20.90 -4.28 11.89
CA ILE A 153 -21.41 -4.08 13.26
C ILE A 153 -22.80 -3.44 13.21
N TYR A 154 -22.95 -2.34 12.46
CA TYR A 154 -24.25 -1.68 12.35
C TYR A 154 -25.30 -2.53 11.64
N GLY A 155 -24.90 -3.34 10.65
CA GLY A 155 -25.78 -4.31 9.99
C GLY A 155 -26.28 -5.39 10.95
N LEU A 156 -25.40 -5.96 11.78
CA LEU A 156 -25.76 -6.93 12.81
C LEU A 156 -26.69 -6.32 13.87
N LEU A 157 -26.41 -5.10 14.32
CA LEU A 157 -27.28 -4.38 15.25
C LEU A 157 -28.67 -4.13 14.63
N ALA A 158 -28.72 -3.65 13.39
CA ALA A 158 -29.98 -3.42 12.69
C ALA A 158 -30.81 -4.70 12.54
N ALA A 159 -30.16 -5.82 12.21
CA ALA A 159 -30.80 -7.13 12.14
C ALA A 159 -31.33 -7.59 13.51
N ALA A 160 -30.55 -7.44 14.58
CA ALA A 160 -30.96 -7.77 15.94
C ALA A 160 -32.19 -6.96 16.38
N TYR A 161 -32.19 -5.64 16.14
CA TYR A 161 -33.35 -4.79 16.44
C TYR A 161 -34.57 -5.19 15.61
N SER A 162 -34.39 -5.48 14.32
CA SER A 162 -35.50 -5.95 13.47
C SER A 162 -36.11 -7.25 13.97
N LEU A 163 -35.27 -8.20 14.44
CA LEU A 163 -35.73 -9.47 15.02
C LEU A 163 -36.52 -9.25 16.32
N VAL A 164 -36.00 -8.41 17.21
CA VAL A 164 -36.68 -8.08 18.48
C VAL A 164 -38.04 -7.43 18.21
N TYR A 165 -38.10 -6.47 17.29
CA TYR A 165 -39.38 -5.85 16.91
C TYR A 165 -40.34 -6.83 16.26
N GLY A 166 -39.84 -7.74 15.42
CA GLY A 166 -40.63 -8.81 14.82
C GLY A 166 -41.28 -9.74 15.84
N LEU A 167 -40.57 -10.05 16.94
CA LEU A 167 -41.10 -10.89 18.02
C LEU A 167 -42.05 -10.14 18.97
N VAL A 168 -41.75 -8.88 19.29
CA VAL A 168 -42.56 -8.07 20.22
C VAL A 168 -43.83 -7.52 19.57
N GLY A 169 -43.87 -7.43 18.23
CA GLY A 169 -45.04 -6.97 17.48
C GLY A 169 -45.37 -5.49 17.66
N ARG A 170 -44.43 -4.70 18.19
CA ARG A 170 -44.55 -3.25 18.36
C ARG A 170 -43.29 -2.55 17.90
N ILE A 171 -43.45 -1.51 17.09
CA ILE A 171 -42.35 -0.63 16.67
C ILE A 171 -42.09 0.37 17.82
N ASN A 172 -40.93 0.26 18.48
CA ASN A 172 -40.52 1.25 19.48
C ASN A 172 -39.59 2.27 18.84
N LEU A 173 -40.16 3.36 18.32
CA LEU A 173 -39.41 4.47 17.71
C LEU A 173 -38.57 5.25 18.73
N ALA A 174 -38.83 5.09 20.03
CA ALA A 174 -38.22 5.92 21.06
C ALA A 174 -36.72 5.66 21.21
N PHE A 175 -36.23 4.43 20.97
CA PHE A 175 -34.80 4.12 21.11
C PHE A 175 -33.90 4.91 20.13
N GLY A 176 -34.37 5.11 18.90
CA GLY A 176 -33.64 5.89 17.90
C GLY A 176 -33.60 7.38 18.24
N GLU A 177 -34.71 7.94 18.72
CA GLU A 177 -34.79 9.34 19.14
C GLU A 177 -33.95 9.61 20.40
N PHE A 178 -33.95 8.72 21.39
CA PHE A 178 -33.09 8.87 22.58
C PHE A 178 -31.60 8.75 22.24
N ALA A 179 -31.23 7.84 21.35
CA ALA A 179 -29.85 7.72 20.88
C ALA A 179 -29.41 8.96 20.08
N ALA A 180 -30.27 9.49 19.20
CA ALA A 180 -30.00 10.71 18.44
C ALA A 180 -29.90 11.93 19.37
N ALA A 181 -30.84 12.11 20.30
CA ALA A 181 -30.83 13.19 21.28
C ALA A 181 -29.58 13.12 22.18
N GLY A 182 -29.20 11.92 22.64
CA GLY A 182 -27.97 11.70 23.40
C GLY A 182 -26.71 12.04 22.61
N GLY A 183 -26.66 11.64 21.32
CA GLY A 183 -25.54 11.94 20.43
C GLY A 183 -25.38 13.44 20.15
N TYR A 184 -26.48 14.14 19.81
CA TYR A 184 -26.47 15.60 19.64
C TYR A 184 -26.14 16.32 20.95
N GLY A 185 -26.68 15.85 22.08
CA GLY A 185 -26.37 16.39 23.41
C GLY A 185 -24.88 16.29 23.75
N ALA A 186 -24.25 15.14 23.48
CA ALA A 186 -22.82 14.94 23.68
C ALA A 186 -21.97 15.83 22.76
N PHE A 187 -22.35 15.95 21.47
CA PHE A 187 -21.66 16.80 20.50
C PHE A 187 -21.71 18.29 20.90
N PHE A 188 -22.91 18.84 21.15
CA PHE A 188 -23.06 20.22 21.57
C PHE A 188 -22.42 20.48 22.93
N GLY A 189 -22.49 19.52 23.86
CA GLY A 189 -21.76 19.55 25.12
C GLY A 189 -20.26 19.73 24.89
N MET A 190 -19.65 18.87 24.06
CA MET A 190 -18.22 18.95 23.76
C MET A 190 -17.82 20.28 23.10
N VAL A 191 -18.65 20.82 22.20
CA VAL A 191 -18.44 22.13 21.58
C VAL A 191 -18.50 23.27 22.60
N LEU A 192 -19.43 23.21 23.58
CA LEU A 192 -19.54 24.22 24.63
C LEU A 192 -18.38 24.19 25.63
N VAL A 193 -17.74 23.03 25.79
CA VAL A 193 -16.59 22.81 26.68
C VAL A 193 -15.25 22.99 25.91
N ALA A 194 -15.31 23.34 24.61
CA ALA A 194 -14.14 23.52 23.75
C ALA A 194 -13.29 24.70 24.27
N GLY A 195 -12.12 24.39 24.83
CA GLY A 195 -11.24 25.33 25.51
C GLY A 195 -10.77 24.88 26.89
N LEU A 196 -11.42 23.87 27.48
CA LEU A 196 -10.97 23.20 28.71
C LEU A 196 -9.97 22.08 28.41
N SER A 197 -9.09 21.80 29.37
CA SER A 197 -8.16 20.67 29.25
C SER A 197 -8.94 19.35 29.16
N PRO A 198 -8.45 18.33 28.41
CA PRO A 198 -9.18 17.08 28.20
C PRO A 198 -9.64 16.40 29.50
N ALA A 199 -8.84 16.51 30.56
CA ALA A 199 -9.18 16.00 31.89
C ALA A 199 -10.37 16.74 32.53
N ALA A 200 -10.41 18.07 32.40
CA ALA A 200 -11.53 18.89 32.91
C ALA A 200 -12.82 18.60 32.14
N SER A 201 -12.73 18.38 30.83
CA SER A 201 -13.87 18.02 29.98
C SER A 201 -14.48 16.68 30.39
N ILE A 202 -13.65 15.66 30.64
CA ILE A 202 -14.09 14.33 31.09
C ILE A 202 -14.72 14.40 32.48
N ALA A 203 -14.10 15.14 33.42
CA ALA A 203 -14.62 15.29 34.77
C ALA A 203 -15.99 16.00 34.79
N LEU A 204 -16.15 17.08 34.01
CA LEU A 204 -17.41 17.81 33.90
C LEU A 204 -18.50 16.96 33.24
N ALA A 205 -18.17 16.22 32.17
CA ALA A 205 -19.10 15.31 31.53
C ALA A 205 -19.58 14.20 32.49
N ALA A 206 -18.67 13.62 33.28
CA ALA A 206 -19.01 12.61 34.28
C ALA A 206 -19.91 13.17 35.39
N LEU A 207 -19.66 14.40 35.87
CA LEU A 207 -20.49 15.07 36.88
C LEU A 207 -21.89 15.39 36.37
N LEU A 208 -22.02 15.88 35.13
CA LEU A 208 -23.32 16.15 34.53
C LEU A 208 -24.11 14.86 34.27
N ALA A 209 -23.43 13.79 33.82
CA ALA A 209 -24.04 12.48 33.62
C ALA A 209 -24.57 11.88 34.93
N THR A 210 -23.81 11.96 36.03
CA THR A 210 -24.27 11.45 37.33
C THR A 210 -25.40 12.31 37.90
N PHE A 211 -25.31 13.64 37.78
CA PHE A 211 -26.37 14.55 38.24
C PHE A 211 -27.70 14.29 37.53
N THR A 212 -27.69 14.20 36.20
CA THR A 212 -28.89 13.93 35.41
C THR A 212 -29.46 12.55 35.70
N ALA A 213 -28.61 11.52 35.88
CA ALA A 213 -29.02 10.18 36.28
C ALA A 213 -29.66 10.15 37.68
N THR A 214 -29.18 10.96 38.63
CA THR A 214 -29.79 11.06 39.97
C THR A 214 -31.11 11.84 39.99
N LEU A 215 -31.31 12.76 39.04
CA LEU A 215 -32.53 13.57 38.94
C LEU A 215 -33.70 12.86 38.24
N HIS A 216 -33.39 11.91 37.34
CA HIS A 216 -34.38 11.17 36.56
C HIS A 216 -34.41 9.68 36.89
N GLY A 217 -33.79 9.29 38.01
CA GLY A 217 -33.86 7.96 38.60
C GLY A 217 -35.14 7.75 39.39
#